data_AF-A0A9W8XWM6-F1
#
_entry.id   AF-A0A9W8XWM6-F1
#
_cell.length_a   1.000
_cell.length_b   1.000
_cell.length_c   1.000
_cell.angle_alpha   90.00
_cell.angle_beta   90.00
_cell.angle_gamma   90.00
#
_symmetry.space_group_name_H-M   'P 1'
#
loop_
_entity.id
_entity.type
_entity.pdbx_description
1 polymer ?
#
loop_
_entity_poly.entity_id
_entity_poly.type
_entity_poly.pdbx_seq_one_letter_code
_entity_poly.pdbx_strand_id
1 'polypeptide(L)'
;MDHLQYLGLKPSKLNLTGIDGNSAPGGQTFVGRRQVDTLFTYSVVLDYTPKAAQEEAGITLFLTQNHHVRLGLTLLPTSDTASALTPHLRFTTEPYSSAAPPFSIPMPAELHDARLVMEIKAVNETHFSFAVGRTESKDLAVLAHAPGEIVSWGFTGTLIGVYATSNGGNGTETAYVSKWTYKGEGQIRG
;
A
#
# COMPACT_ATOMS: atom_id res chain seq x y z
N MET A 1 20.04 -7.13 -9.26
CA MET A 1 20.30 -5.81 -9.85
C MET A 1 20.93 -4.93 -8.77
N ASP A 2 21.64 -3.87 -9.15
CA ASP A 2 22.24 -2.94 -8.19
C ASP A 2 21.21 -1.87 -7.76
N HIS A 3 21.03 -1.69 -6.45
CA HIS A 3 19.97 -0.86 -5.85
C HIS A 3 20.50 0.46 -5.24
N LEU A 4 21.61 0.99 -5.74
CA LEU A 4 22.32 2.17 -5.20
C LEU A 4 21.47 3.45 -4.99
N GLN A 5 20.28 3.57 -5.61
CA GLN A 5 19.38 4.72 -5.48
C GLN A 5 17.96 4.36 -4.98
N TYR A 6 17.81 3.21 -4.33
CA TYR A 6 16.52 2.72 -3.82
C TYR A 6 16.49 2.78 -2.30
N LEU A 7 15.31 3.04 -1.73
CA LEU A 7 15.04 2.85 -0.31
C LEU A 7 14.64 1.39 -0.08
N GLY A 8 15.45 0.64 0.66
CA GLY A 8 15.12 -0.72 1.08
C GLY A 8 14.26 -0.75 2.34
N LEU A 9 13.07 -1.33 2.25
CA LEU A 9 12.14 -1.54 3.35
C LEU A 9 12.25 -2.97 3.84
N LYS A 10 12.88 -3.18 5.00
CA LYS A 10 12.90 -4.49 5.67
C LYS A 10 11.53 -4.75 6.29
N PRO A 11 10.87 -5.89 6.06
CA PRO A 11 9.51 -6.10 6.51
C PRO A 11 9.44 -6.12 8.04
N SER A 12 8.49 -5.38 8.62
CA SER A 12 8.17 -5.51 10.04
C SER A 12 7.35 -6.76 10.30
N LYS A 13 7.50 -7.35 11.48
CA LYS A 13 6.73 -8.54 11.85
C LYS A 13 5.23 -8.25 11.89
N LEU A 14 4.83 -7.15 12.53
CA LEU A 14 3.45 -6.70 12.51
C LEU A 14 3.19 -5.79 11.31
N ASN A 15 1.95 -5.77 10.85
CA ASN A 15 1.50 -4.82 9.84
C ASN A 15 1.09 -3.49 10.50
N LEU A 16 0.58 -2.54 9.70
CA LEU A 16 0.24 -1.20 10.20
C LEU A 16 -0.88 -1.19 11.24
N THR A 17 -1.73 -2.22 11.29
CA THR A 17 -2.75 -2.40 12.33
C THR A 17 -2.12 -2.78 13.68
N GLY A 18 -0.93 -3.38 13.69
CA GLY A 18 -0.34 -3.91 14.92
C GLY A 18 -1.05 -5.18 15.39
N ILE A 19 -1.30 -5.29 16.69
CA ILE A 19 -2.01 -6.41 17.32
C ILE A 19 -3.52 -6.19 17.31
N ASP A 20 -3.95 -4.98 17.67
CA ASP A 20 -5.34 -4.64 18.02
C ASP A 20 -5.78 -3.29 17.45
N GLY A 21 -5.00 -2.68 16.54
CA GLY A 21 -5.27 -1.34 16.04
C GLY A 21 -4.86 -0.21 16.98
N ASN A 22 -4.18 -0.52 18.09
CA ASN A 22 -3.76 0.45 19.10
C ASN A 22 -2.34 0.20 19.65
N SER A 23 -1.85 -1.04 19.54
CA SER A 23 -0.57 -1.51 20.06
C SER A 23 0.20 -2.25 18.98
N ALA A 24 1.47 -1.86 18.77
CA ALA A 24 2.44 -2.63 17.99
C ALA A 24 3.73 -2.79 18.79
N PRO A 25 3.87 -3.86 19.60
CA PRO A 25 5.14 -4.16 20.24
C PRO A 25 6.18 -4.49 19.15
N GLY A 26 7.17 -3.61 19.00
CA GLY A 26 8.19 -3.67 17.96
C GLY A 26 8.12 -2.50 16.98
N GLY A 27 8.97 -2.53 15.95
CA GLY A 27 8.96 -1.53 14.89
C GLY A 27 7.90 -1.86 13.83
N GLN A 28 7.33 -0.82 13.23
CA GLN A 28 6.57 -0.91 11.98
C GLN A 28 7.42 -0.32 10.86
N THR A 29 7.53 -1.04 9.75
CA THR A 29 8.25 -0.53 8.59
C THR A 29 7.30 0.32 7.78
N PHE A 30 7.32 1.61 8.09
CA PHE A 30 6.53 2.63 7.42
C PHE A 30 7.39 3.87 7.21
N VAL A 31 7.40 4.37 5.98
CA VAL A 31 7.97 5.67 5.65
C VAL A 31 6.88 6.43 4.93
N GLY A 32 6.59 7.64 5.39
CA GLY A 32 5.52 8.45 4.84
C GLY A 32 5.78 9.93 4.97
N ARG A 33 4.92 10.70 4.29
CA ARG A 33 4.89 12.15 4.35
C ARG A 33 3.48 12.62 4.66
N ARG A 34 3.35 13.87 5.11
CA ARG A 34 2.05 14.50 5.34
C ARG A 34 1.36 14.79 4.00
N GLN A 35 0.04 14.56 3.98
CA GLN A 35 -0.84 15.20 3.01
C GLN A 35 -0.84 16.71 3.27
N VAL A 36 -0.62 17.52 2.22
CA VAL A 36 -0.59 18.99 2.33
C VAL A 36 -1.54 19.68 1.34
N ASP A 37 -2.07 18.95 0.36
CA ASP A 37 -3.07 19.42 -0.60
C ASP A 37 -4.37 18.61 -0.47
N THR A 38 -5.52 19.23 -0.78
CA THR A 38 -6.81 18.55 -0.86
C THR A 38 -6.86 17.61 -2.06
N LEU A 39 -6.32 18.07 -3.19
CA LEU A 39 -6.16 17.28 -4.41
C LEU A 39 -4.67 17.01 -4.63
N PHE A 40 -4.29 15.75 -4.68
CA PHE A 40 -2.92 15.35 -4.92
C PHE A 40 -2.84 14.03 -5.67
N THR A 41 -1.68 13.79 -6.26
CA THR A 41 -1.25 12.49 -6.78
C THR A 41 0.04 12.09 -6.08
N TYR A 42 0.05 10.93 -5.46
CA TYR A 42 1.21 10.30 -4.84
C TYR A 42 1.53 9.00 -5.56
N SER A 43 2.77 8.82 -5.98
CA SER A 43 3.19 7.57 -6.64
C SER A 43 4.61 7.17 -6.29
N VAL A 44 4.84 5.86 -6.37
CA VAL A 44 6.15 5.23 -6.18
C VAL A 44 6.35 4.10 -7.19
N VAL A 45 7.61 3.76 -7.44
CA VAL A 45 7.98 2.51 -8.10
C VAL A 45 8.43 1.50 -7.04
N LEU A 46 7.72 0.39 -6.95
CA LEU A 46 8.00 -0.76 -6.10
C LEU A 46 8.66 -1.86 -6.91
N ASP A 47 9.84 -2.28 -6.47
CA ASP A 47 10.55 -3.46 -6.93
C ASP A 47 10.56 -4.48 -5.78
N TYR A 48 9.72 -5.50 -5.90
CA TYR A 48 9.47 -6.44 -4.83
C TYR A 48 8.99 -7.80 -5.35
N THR A 49 9.65 -8.87 -4.91
CA THR A 49 9.28 -10.25 -5.21
C THR A 49 9.11 -11.01 -3.89
N PRO A 50 7.90 -11.05 -3.30
CA PRO A 50 7.68 -11.76 -2.04
C PRO A 50 7.99 -13.25 -2.19
N LYS A 51 8.56 -13.87 -1.14
CA LYS A 51 9.01 -15.27 -1.13
C LYS A 51 8.32 -16.13 -0.07
N ALA A 52 7.72 -15.50 0.94
CA ALA A 52 7.00 -16.18 2.00
C ALA A 52 5.52 -15.80 2.01
N ALA A 53 4.68 -16.73 2.46
CA ALA A 53 3.25 -16.48 2.57
C ALA A 53 2.96 -15.26 3.46
N GLN A 54 1.97 -14.46 3.05
CA GLN A 54 1.53 -13.24 3.73
C GLN A 54 2.54 -12.08 3.75
N GLU A 55 3.75 -12.25 3.21
CA GLU A 55 4.62 -11.10 2.95
C GLU A 55 3.91 -10.07 2.10
N GLU A 56 4.08 -8.80 2.42
CA GLU A 56 3.34 -7.72 1.78
C GLU A 56 4.15 -6.42 1.79
N ALA A 57 4.20 -5.74 0.65
CA ALA A 57 4.73 -4.39 0.56
C ALA A 57 3.89 -3.56 -0.41
N GLY A 58 3.79 -2.26 -0.15
CA GLY A 58 2.95 -1.39 -0.96
C GLY A 58 2.84 0.02 -0.44
N ILE A 59 1.74 0.67 -0.80
CA ILE A 59 1.42 2.05 -0.45
C ILE A 59 0.24 2.13 0.51
N THR A 60 0.22 3.18 1.32
CA THR A 60 -0.81 3.39 2.33
C THR A 60 -1.23 4.85 2.44
N LEU A 61 -2.51 5.02 2.72
CA LEU A 61 -3.09 6.23 3.30
C LEU A 61 -3.31 5.93 4.79
N PHE A 62 -2.58 6.61 5.67
CA PHE A 62 -2.48 6.24 7.08
C PHE A 62 -2.79 7.44 7.98
N LEU A 63 -3.74 7.28 8.89
CA LEU A 63 -3.99 8.25 9.97
C LEU A 63 -3.53 7.68 11.31
N THR A 64 -4.02 6.50 11.66
CA THR A 64 -3.67 5.73 12.85
C THR A 64 -3.70 4.23 12.54
N GLN A 65 -3.28 3.40 13.50
CA GLN A 65 -3.29 1.95 13.32
C GLN A 65 -4.70 1.38 13.07
N ASN A 66 -5.74 2.00 13.63
CA ASN A 66 -7.14 1.65 13.37
C ASN A 66 -7.82 2.50 12.28
N HIS A 67 -7.11 3.41 11.63
CA HIS A 67 -7.64 4.28 10.56
C HIS A 67 -6.61 4.40 9.44
N HIS A 68 -6.63 3.44 8.53
CA HIS A 68 -5.75 3.42 7.37
C HIS A 68 -6.30 2.58 6.23
N VAL A 69 -5.81 2.85 5.03
CA VAL A 69 -6.07 2.09 3.82
C VAL A 69 -4.74 1.68 3.21
N ARG A 70 -4.66 0.44 2.72
CA ARG A 70 -3.43 -0.15 2.18
C ARG A 70 -3.72 -0.83 0.86
N LEU A 71 -2.85 -0.60 -0.12
CA LEU A 71 -2.75 -1.42 -1.32
C LEU A 71 -1.33 -1.99 -1.38
N GLY A 72 -1.21 -3.30 -1.46
CA GLY A 72 0.09 -3.97 -1.53
C GLY A 72 0.12 -5.20 -2.40
N LEU A 73 1.33 -5.56 -2.82
CA LEU A 73 1.64 -6.85 -3.41
C LEU A 73 1.90 -7.83 -2.28
N THR A 74 1.18 -8.94 -2.25
CA THR A 74 1.33 -10.00 -1.24
C THR A 74 1.41 -11.38 -1.88
N LEU A 75 1.87 -12.38 -1.14
CA LEU A 75 1.96 -13.75 -1.60
C LEU A 75 1.00 -14.66 -0.83
N LEU A 76 0.04 -15.28 -1.53
CA LEU A 76 -1.03 -16.07 -0.91
C LEU A 76 -1.09 -17.51 -1.45
N PRO A 77 -1.55 -18.48 -0.63
CA PRO A 77 -1.81 -19.83 -1.08
C PRO A 77 -2.90 -19.85 -2.16
N THR A 78 -2.67 -20.58 -3.24
CA THR A 78 -3.74 -20.93 -4.18
C THR A 78 -4.72 -21.90 -3.53
N SER A 79 -6.01 -21.68 -3.75
CA SER A 79 -7.09 -22.52 -3.21
C SER A 79 -6.96 -24.02 -3.55
N ASP A 80 -6.32 -24.35 -4.67
CA ASP A 80 -6.21 -25.73 -5.16
C ASP A 80 -5.04 -26.51 -4.55
N THR A 81 -3.99 -25.83 -4.07
CA THR A 81 -2.85 -26.47 -3.42
C THR A 81 -2.28 -25.55 -2.34
N ALA A 82 -2.39 -25.96 -1.07
CA ALA A 82 -1.91 -25.19 0.08
C ALA A 82 -0.40 -24.90 0.06
N SER A 83 0.37 -25.57 -0.81
CA SER A 83 1.81 -25.39 -0.94
C SER A 83 2.23 -24.44 -2.06
N ALA A 84 1.36 -24.16 -3.04
CA ALA A 84 1.69 -23.24 -4.12
C ALA A 84 1.27 -21.83 -3.74
N LEU A 85 2.23 -20.90 -3.86
CA LEU A 85 2.08 -19.51 -3.50
C LEU A 85 2.01 -18.66 -4.76
N THR A 86 1.05 -17.74 -4.82
CA THR A 86 0.85 -16.87 -5.98
C THR A 86 0.75 -15.40 -5.56
N PRO A 87 1.36 -14.49 -6.34
CA PRO A 87 1.31 -13.07 -6.05
C PRO A 87 -0.12 -12.55 -6.23
N HIS A 88 -0.55 -11.73 -5.29
CA HIS A 88 -1.85 -11.11 -5.22
C HIS A 88 -1.71 -9.62 -4.96
N LEU A 89 -2.62 -8.84 -5.54
CA LEU A 89 -2.83 -7.46 -5.14
C LEU A 89 -3.88 -7.46 -4.05
N ARG A 90 -3.52 -6.95 -2.87
CA ARG A 90 -4.39 -6.89 -1.70
C ARG A 90 -4.70 -5.44 -1.36
N PHE A 91 -5.98 -5.15 -1.27
CA PHE A 91 -6.51 -3.90 -0.77
C PHE A 91 -7.16 -4.13 0.59
N THR A 92 -6.76 -3.35 1.58
CA THR A 92 -7.23 -3.48 2.97
C THR A 92 -7.67 -2.12 3.49
N THR A 93 -8.82 -2.08 4.17
CA THR A 93 -9.33 -0.91 4.88
C THR A 93 -9.46 -1.22 6.36
N GLU A 94 -8.95 -0.32 7.20
CA GLU A 94 -9.13 -0.34 8.65
C GLU A 94 -9.66 1.04 9.09
N PRO A 95 -10.84 1.13 9.75
CA PRO A 95 -11.76 0.03 9.98
C PRO A 95 -12.36 -0.48 8.65
N TYR A 96 -13.04 -1.62 8.72
CA TYR A 96 -13.82 -2.12 7.59
C TYR A 96 -14.78 -1.04 7.08
N SER A 97 -14.79 -0.80 5.77
CA SER A 97 -15.73 0.09 5.11
C SER A 97 -16.50 -0.67 4.04
N SER A 98 -17.83 -0.69 4.12
CA SER A 98 -18.67 -1.28 3.06
C SER A 98 -18.63 -0.49 1.74
N ALA A 99 -18.27 0.80 1.81
CA ALA A 99 -18.05 1.64 0.64
C ALA A 99 -16.74 1.32 -0.10
N ALA A 100 -15.79 0.66 0.58
CA ALA A 100 -14.51 0.24 0.03
C ALA A 100 -14.11 -1.11 0.60
N PRO A 101 -14.83 -2.21 0.25
CA PRO A 101 -14.60 -3.49 0.87
C PRO A 101 -13.18 -4.02 0.55
N PRO A 102 -12.49 -4.62 1.52
CA PRO A 102 -11.17 -5.21 1.30
C PRO A 102 -11.28 -6.39 0.33
N PHE A 103 -10.24 -6.58 -0.49
CA PHE A 103 -10.17 -7.69 -1.42
C PHE A 103 -8.73 -8.15 -1.62
N SER A 104 -8.60 -9.35 -2.18
CA SER A 104 -7.35 -9.83 -2.73
C SER A 104 -7.62 -10.51 -4.06
N ILE A 105 -6.94 -10.05 -5.11
CA ILE A 105 -7.06 -10.59 -6.46
C ILE A 105 -5.70 -11.12 -6.92
N PRO A 106 -5.65 -12.25 -7.66
CA PRO A 106 -4.42 -12.69 -8.28
C PRO A 106 -3.81 -11.56 -9.12
N MET A 107 -2.50 -11.42 -9.03
CA MET A 107 -1.78 -10.41 -9.78
C MET A 107 -1.93 -10.68 -11.29
N PRO A 108 -2.40 -9.72 -12.09
CA PRO A 108 -2.50 -9.88 -13.54
C PRO A 108 -1.15 -10.29 -14.15
N ALA A 109 -1.18 -11.20 -15.14
CA ALA A 109 0.02 -11.74 -15.78
C ALA A 109 0.90 -10.63 -16.38
N GLU A 110 0.28 -9.52 -16.77
CA GLU A 110 0.94 -8.34 -17.30
C GLU A 110 1.85 -7.66 -16.26
N LEU A 111 1.61 -7.85 -14.98
CA LEU A 111 2.42 -7.21 -13.95
C LEU A 111 3.54 -8.14 -13.45
N HIS A 112 3.51 -9.43 -13.80
CA HIS A 112 4.50 -10.41 -13.33
C HIS A 112 5.91 -9.98 -13.74
N ASP A 113 6.86 -10.15 -12.81
CA ASP A 113 8.28 -9.78 -12.97
C ASP A 113 8.54 -8.31 -13.37
N ALA A 114 7.54 -7.43 -13.24
CA ALA A 114 7.65 -6.02 -13.55
C ALA A 114 7.82 -5.17 -12.28
N ARG A 115 8.53 -4.05 -12.41
CA ARG A 115 8.55 -2.99 -11.40
C ARG A 115 7.20 -2.27 -11.41
N LEU A 116 6.53 -2.29 -10.27
CA LEU A 116 5.15 -1.80 -10.15
C LEU A 116 5.15 -0.32 -9.86
N VAL A 117 4.37 0.44 -10.63
CA VAL A 117 3.97 1.80 -10.23
C VAL A 117 2.72 1.65 -9.38
N MET A 118 2.77 2.15 -8.16
CA MET A 118 1.60 2.22 -7.28
C MET A 118 1.25 3.68 -7.04
N GLU A 119 -0.04 4.02 -7.12
CA GLU A 119 -0.52 5.40 -7.01
C GLU A 119 -1.69 5.51 -6.01
N ILE A 120 -1.65 6.57 -5.21
CA ILE A 120 -2.80 7.12 -4.48
C ILE A 120 -3.10 8.48 -5.07
N LYS A 121 -4.35 8.71 -5.46
CA LYS A 121 -4.80 10.00 -5.97
C LYS A 121 -6.06 10.44 -5.24
N ALA A 122 -6.09 11.68 -4.78
CA ALA A 122 -7.32 12.32 -4.32
C ALA A 122 -8.13 12.71 -5.56
N VAL A 123 -9.15 11.91 -5.91
CA VAL A 123 -9.94 12.11 -7.13
C VAL A 123 -10.95 13.25 -6.98
N ASN A 124 -11.41 13.49 -5.76
CA ASN A 124 -12.26 14.59 -5.35
C ASN A 124 -12.08 14.84 -3.84
N GLU A 125 -12.91 15.70 -3.26
CA GLU A 125 -12.85 16.05 -1.82
C GLU A 125 -13.09 14.89 -0.87
N THR A 126 -13.76 13.83 -1.33
CA THR A 126 -14.28 12.76 -0.47
C THR A 126 -13.68 11.40 -0.75
N HIS A 127 -12.98 11.19 -1.88
CA HIS A 127 -12.52 9.89 -2.32
C HIS A 127 -11.07 9.91 -2.78
N PHE A 128 -10.38 8.82 -2.45
CA PHE A 128 -9.07 8.47 -2.94
C PHE A 128 -9.17 7.27 -3.88
N SER A 129 -8.43 7.27 -4.99
CA SER A 129 -8.27 6.09 -5.84
C SER A 129 -6.91 5.44 -5.60
N PHE A 130 -6.88 4.12 -5.64
CA PHE A 130 -5.67 3.31 -5.57
C PHE A 130 -5.48 2.60 -6.91
N ALA A 131 -4.33 2.81 -7.54
CA ALA A 131 -4.03 2.26 -8.85
C ALA A 131 -2.67 1.56 -8.88
N VAL A 132 -2.55 0.60 -9.79
CA VAL A 132 -1.31 -0.12 -10.05
C VAL A 132 -1.05 -0.24 -11.55
N GLY A 133 0.22 -0.21 -11.93
CA GLY A 133 0.64 -0.53 -13.29
C GLY A 133 2.09 -0.95 -13.31
N ARG A 134 2.65 -1.09 -14.50
CA ARG A 134 4.09 -1.36 -14.70
C ARG A 134 4.82 -0.07 -15.05
N THR A 135 6.07 0.06 -14.63
CA THR A 135 6.90 1.26 -14.89
C THR A 135 7.05 1.60 -16.38
N GLU A 136 6.99 0.60 -17.26
CA GLU A 136 7.14 0.76 -18.70
C GLU A 136 5.83 1.14 -19.41
N SER A 137 4.70 1.20 -18.69
CA SER A 137 3.39 1.59 -19.21
C SER A 137 2.96 2.93 -18.63
N LYS A 138 2.22 3.72 -19.41
CA LYS A 138 1.55 4.93 -18.91
C LYS A 138 0.19 4.63 -18.28
N ASP A 139 -0.35 3.44 -18.52
CA ASP A 139 -1.68 3.07 -18.07
C ASP A 139 -1.61 2.42 -16.68
N LEU A 140 -2.26 3.06 -15.70
CA LEU A 140 -2.48 2.51 -14.37
C LEU A 140 -3.92 2.00 -14.26
N ALA A 141 -4.08 0.76 -13.81
CA ALA A 141 -5.38 0.18 -13.51
C ALA A 141 -5.82 0.63 -12.12
N VAL A 142 -6.93 1.36 -12.03
CA VAL A 142 -7.56 1.70 -10.75
C VAL A 142 -8.22 0.45 -10.18
N LEU A 143 -7.79 0.04 -8.99
CA LEU A 143 -8.29 -1.17 -8.33
C LEU A 143 -9.36 -0.87 -7.28
N ALA A 144 -9.29 0.29 -6.64
CA ALA A 144 -10.17 0.64 -5.54
C ALA A 144 -10.40 2.15 -5.45
N HIS A 145 -11.56 2.51 -4.91
CA HIS A 145 -11.84 3.84 -4.39
C HIS A 145 -12.11 3.72 -2.89
N ALA A 146 -11.56 4.62 -2.10
CA ALA A 146 -11.73 4.66 -0.65
C ALA A 146 -12.27 6.03 -0.22
N PRO A 147 -13.34 6.09 0.60
CA PRO A 147 -13.80 7.35 1.15
C PRO A 147 -12.80 7.90 2.16
N GLY A 148 -12.61 9.22 2.16
CA GLY A 148 -11.70 9.90 3.08
C GLY A 148 -12.15 9.89 4.54
N GLU A 149 -13.42 9.55 4.80
CA GLU A 149 -13.94 9.32 6.16
C GLU A 149 -13.15 8.25 6.92
N ILE A 150 -12.57 7.26 6.21
CA ILE A 150 -11.72 6.22 6.84
C ILE A 150 -10.51 6.85 7.54
N VAL A 151 -10.03 8.01 7.07
CA VAL A 151 -8.81 8.68 7.55
C VAL A 151 -9.07 10.09 8.09
N SER A 152 -10.28 10.38 8.58
CA SER A 152 -10.65 11.69 9.15
C SER A 152 -10.73 11.73 10.69
N TRP A 153 -10.46 10.62 11.38
CA TRP A 153 -10.66 10.48 12.83
C TRP A 153 -9.38 10.76 13.65
N GLY A 154 -9.08 12.03 13.93
CA GLY A 154 -7.97 12.38 14.84
C GLY A 154 -7.39 13.78 14.66
N PHE A 155 -6.27 14.05 15.34
CA PHE A 155 -5.61 15.36 15.39
C PHE A 155 -4.27 15.45 14.63
N THR A 156 -3.81 14.34 14.04
CA THR A 156 -2.50 14.23 13.38
C THR A 156 -2.54 14.65 11.91
N GLY A 157 -3.66 14.39 11.24
CA GLY A 157 -3.80 14.50 9.79
C GLY A 157 -3.25 13.29 9.05
N THR A 158 -3.72 13.11 7.81
CA THR A 158 -3.42 11.93 6.99
C THR A 158 -1.98 11.92 6.48
N LEU A 159 -1.30 10.79 6.66
CA LEU A 159 -0.01 10.48 6.07
C LEU A 159 -0.20 9.60 4.83
N ILE A 160 0.71 9.77 3.87
CA ILE A 160 0.77 8.93 2.67
C ILE A 160 2.18 8.38 2.56
N GLY A 161 2.31 7.10 2.27
CA GLY A 161 3.62 6.49 2.23
C GLY A 161 3.65 5.06 1.75
N VAL A 162 4.76 4.41 2.08
CA VAL A 162 5.05 3.01 1.78
C VAL A 162 5.24 2.21 3.06
N TYR A 163 4.96 0.92 2.97
CA TYR A 163 5.17 -0.02 4.06
C TYR A 163 5.66 -1.37 3.55
N ALA A 164 6.25 -2.15 4.45
CA ALA A 164 6.59 -3.56 4.22
C ALA A 164 6.35 -4.37 5.49
N THR A 165 5.75 -5.55 5.37
CA THR A 165 5.40 -6.40 6.51
C THR A 165 5.42 -7.87 6.16
N SER A 166 5.69 -8.73 7.14
CA SER A 166 5.47 -10.16 7.04
C SER A 166 4.08 -10.59 7.49
N ASN A 167 3.21 -9.65 7.90
CA ASN A 167 1.86 -9.91 8.44
C ASN A 167 1.84 -11.00 9.53
N GLY A 168 2.83 -10.98 10.43
CA GLY A 168 3.02 -11.93 11.52
C GLY A 168 3.81 -13.18 11.13
N GLY A 169 4.08 -13.39 9.83
CA GLY A 169 4.84 -14.51 9.30
C GLY A 169 6.35 -14.36 9.41
N ASN A 170 7.06 -15.30 8.78
CA ASN A 170 8.53 -15.41 8.81
C ASN A 170 9.22 -14.76 7.59
N GLY A 171 8.46 -13.96 6.84
CA GLY A 171 8.98 -13.20 5.72
C GLY A 171 10.08 -12.22 6.11
N THR A 172 11.13 -12.16 5.30
CA THR A 172 12.27 -11.24 5.48
C THR A 172 12.66 -10.50 4.19
N GLU A 173 11.91 -10.71 3.09
CA GLU A 173 12.26 -10.12 1.81
C GLU A 173 12.14 -8.59 1.86
N THR A 174 13.21 -7.92 1.44
CA THR A 174 13.26 -6.45 1.42
C THR A 174 12.56 -5.91 0.18
N ALA A 175 11.63 -4.98 0.37
CA ALA A 175 11.00 -4.26 -0.73
C ALA A 175 11.81 -3.01 -1.09
N TYR A 176 12.09 -2.79 -2.36
CA TYR A 176 12.85 -1.63 -2.82
C TYR A 176 11.93 -0.60 -3.45
N VAL A 177 12.00 0.62 -2.96
CA VAL A 177 11.17 1.74 -3.43
C VAL A 177 12.04 2.81 -4.09
N SER A 178 11.56 3.34 -5.21
CA SER A 178 12.19 4.45 -5.93
C SER A 178 11.14 5.40 -6.51
N LYS A 179 11.60 6.49 -7.14
CA LYS A 179 10.77 7.49 -7.83
C LYS A 179 9.60 8.01 -6.99
N TRP A 180 9.87 8.34 -5.75
CA TRP A 180 8.90 8.91 -4.82
C TRP A 180 8.40 10.27 -5.31
N THR A 181 7.15 10.32 -5.74
CA THR A 181 6.55 11.53 -6.32
C THR A 181 5.30 11.91 -5.54
N TYR A 182 5.17 13.21 -5.26
CA TYR A 182 3.95 13.79 -4.74
C TYR A 182 3.73 15.12 -5.46
N LYS A 183 2.58 15.24 -6.10
CA LYS A 183 2.19 16.44 -6.84
C LYS A 183 0.87 16.94 -6.27
N GLY A 184 0.89 18.16 -5.72
CA GLY A 184 -0.34 18.88 -5.41
C GLY A 184 -1.02 19.31 -6.71
N GLU A 185 -2.29 18.98 -6.86
CA GLU A 185 -3.13 19.37 -8.01
C GLU A 185 -4.06 20.54 -7.67
N GLY A 186 -4.09 20.95 -6.39
CA GLY A 186 -4.81 22.12 -5.93
C GLY A 186 -5.33 21.97 -4.51
N GLN A 187 -5.78 23.10 -3.97
CA GLN A 187 -6.47 23.16 -2.69
C GLN A 187 -7.89 23.65 -2.95
N ILE A 188 -8.87 22.89 -2.47
CA ILE A 188 -10.26 23.35 -2.52
C ILE A 188 -10.49 24.18 -1.26
N ARG A 189 -10.94 25.41 -1.45
CA ARG A 189 -11.38 26.29 -0.36
C ARG A 189 -12.86 26.00 -0.11
N GLY A 190 -13.15 25.40 1.04
CA GLY A 190 -14.50 25.37 1.60
C GLY A 190 -14.92 26.74 2.15
#